data_AF-A0A9E5MMS1-F1
#
_entry.id   AF-A0A9E5MMS1-F1
#
_cell.length_a   1.000
_cell.length_b   1.000
_cell.length_c   1.000
_cell.angle_alpha   90.00
_cell.angle_beta   90.00
_cell.angle_gamma   90.00
#
_symmetry.space_group_name_H-M   'P 1'
#
loop_
_entity.id
_entity.type
_entity.pdbx_description
1 polymer ?
#
loop_
_entity_poly.entity_id
_entity_poly.type
_entity_poly.pdbx_seq_one_letter_code
_entity_poly.pdbx_strand_id
1 'polypeptide(L)'
;MLGVSEVAGKKSLEQIAVREITAEAGVGYAAFYRHYDTKEALLDDVAADETQRMVGLCLPLLEASGTLEACQAQCRYIDTHRSLWTALLTGGAAATIKAELLRISREVAAQTHGDKSCRLPRDLSIILTVTTMIETLSWWLQQQGDVPATDVAEYLYTIITP
;
A
#
# COMPACT_ATOMS: atom_id res chain seq x y z
N MET A 1 14.73 1.13 -13.77
CA MET A 1 13.82 1.26 -12.61
C MET A 1 13.71 -0.10 -11.95
N LEU A 2 14.80 -0.60 -11.33
CA LEU A 2 14.90 -1.98 -10.80
C LEU A 2 15.68 -2.11 -9.48
N GLY A 3 16.28 -1.04 -8.92
CA GLY A 3 17.26 -1.18 -7.82
C GLY A 3 16.73 -0.94 -6.40
N VAL A 4 15.67 -0.14 -6.22
CA VAL A 4 15.20 0.22 -4.87
C VAL A 4 14.58 -0.97 -4.13
N SER A 5 14.07 -1.96 -4.86
CA SER A 5 13.36 -3.13 -4.31
C SER A 5 14.29 -4.16 -3.63
N GLU A 6 15.58 -4.19 -3.98
CA GLU A 6 16.51 -5.27 -3.57
C GLU A 6 17.20 -5.01 -2.22
N VAL A 7 17.36 -3.74 -1.81
CA VAL A 7 18.00 -3.37 -0.53
C VAL A 7 17.07 -3.57 0.69
N ALA A 8 15.76 -3.66 0.48
CA ALA A 8 14.76 -3.71 1.55
C ALA A 8 14.62 -5.09 2.28
N GLY A 9 15.49 -6.06 2.00
CA GLY A 9 15.37 -7.44 2.50
C GLY A 9 15.99 -7.74 3.88
N LYS A 10 16.83 -6.88 4.47
CA LYS A 10 17.56 -7.22 5.73
C LYS A 10 17.67 -6.09 6.78
N LYS A 11 17.17 -4.90 6.49
CA LYS A 11 17.17 -3.74 7.40
C LYS A 11 15.78 -3.09 7.36
N SER A 12 15.26 -2.68 8.51
CA SER A 12 14.10 -1.76 8.53
C SER A 12 14.48 -0.51 7.74
N LEU A 13 13.53 0.09 7.02
CA LEU A 13 13.76 1.33 6.28
C LEU A 13 14.30 2.46 7.18
N GLU A 14 13.98 2.45 8.47
CA GLU A 14 14.56 3.32 9.49
C GLU A 14 16.10 3.20 9.57
N GLN A 15 16.63 2.00 9.36
CA GLN A 15 18.05 1.65 9.45
C GLN A 15 18.80 1.86 8.13
N ILE A 16 18.09 2.12 7.03
CA ILE A 16 18.71 2.47 5.74
C ILE A 16 19.09 3.95 5.79
N ALA A 17 20.39 4.24 5.68
CA ALA A 17 20.90 5.61 5.64
C ALA A 17 20.64 6.24 4.26
N VAL A 18 20.41 7.56 4.21
CA VAL A 18 20.29 8.31 2.93
C VAL A 18 21.48 8.05 2.01
N ARG A 19 22.68 7.88 2.57
CA ARG A 19 23.88 7.53 1.80
C ARG A 19 23.75 6.20 1.05
N GLU A 20 23.16 5.18 1.68
CA GLU A 20 22.91 3.87 1.05
C GLU A 20 21.90 4.02 -0.10
N ILE A 21 20.81 4.77 0.11
CA ILE A 21 19.81 5.08 -0.92
C ILE A 21 20.44 5.79 -2.12
N THR A 22 21.23 6.84 -1.86
CA THR A 22 21.85 7.63 -2.92
C THR A 22 22.91 6.86 -3.71
N ALA A 23 23.66 5.97 -3.04
CA ALA A 23 24.63 5.11 -3.68
C ALA A 23 23.95 4.10 -4.61
N GLU A 24 22.87 3.48 -4.16
CA GLU A 24 22.08 2.53 -4.97
C GLU A 24 21.42 3.22 -6.19
N ALA A 25 20.86 4.42 -5.97
CA ALA A 25 20.21 5.18 -7.03
C ALA A 25 21.18 5.88 -7.99
N GLY A 26 22.50 5.83 -7.73
CA GLY A 26 23.51 6.51 -8.54
C GLY A 26 23.39 8.04 -8.52
N VAL A 27 22.79 8.62 -7.48
CA VAL A 27 22.59 10.07 -7.32
C VAL A 27 23.51 10.64 -6.24
N GLY A 28 23.94 11.89 -6.42
CA GLY A 28 24.74 12.57 -5.40
C GLY A 28 23.91 12.95 -4.16
N TYR A 29 24.54 13.00 -2.99
CA TYR A 29 23.90 13.42 -1.74
C TYR A 29 23.26 14.82 -1.86
N ALA A 30 23.92 15.77 -2.50
CA ALA A 30 23.37 17.11 -2.74
C ALA A 30 22.21 17.12 -3.77
N ALA A 31 22.06 16.10 -4.61
CA ALA A 31 20.91 15.95 -5.49
C ALA A 31 19.70 15.41 -4.74
N PHE A 32 19.91 14.48 -3.79
CA PHE A 32 18.87 14.00 -2.89
C PHE A 32 18.24 15.15 -2.09
N TYR A 33 19.05 15.91 -1.34
CA TYR A 33 18.54 17.00 -0.49
C TYR A 33 18.03 18.22 -1.25
N ARG A 34 18.16 18.23 -2.58
CA ARG A 34 17.47 19.22 -3.42
C ARG A 34 16.01 18.89 -3.68
N HIS A 35 15.64 17.61 -3.56
CA HIS A 35 14.29 17.11 -3.82
C HIS A 35 13.59 16.70 -2.52
N TYR A 36 14.34 16.19 -1.54
CA TYR A 36 13.80 15.68 -0.29
C TYR A 36 14.55 16.24 0.91
N ASP A 37 13.84 16.96 1.77
CA ASP A 37 14.42 17.49 3.01
C ASP A 37 14.80 16.36 4.00
N THR A 38 14.09 15.23 3.92
CA THR A 38 14.24 14.08 4.82
C THR A 38 14.08 12.76 4.06
N LYS A 39 14.48 11.65 4.69
CA LYS A 39 14.23 10.31 4.15
C LYS A 39 12.73 10.00 4.15
N GLU A 40 12.04 10.47 5.18
CA GLU A 40 10.61 10.28 5.39
C GLU A 40 9.81 10.94 4.25
N ALA A 41 10.21 12.13 3.79
CA ALA A 41 9.60 12.78 2.64
C ALA A 41 9.73 11.94 1.34
N LEU A 42 10.88 11.30 1.12
CA LEU A 42 11.03 10.35 0.00
C LEU A 42 10.09 9.14 0.17
N LEU A 43 9.96 8.61 1.39
CA LEU A 43 9.09 7.46 1.65
C LEU A 43 7.62 7.78 1.47
N ASP A 44 7.20 8.98 1.83
CA ASP A 44 5.83 9.46 1.63
C ASP A 44 5.51 9.55 0.13
N ASP A 45 6.42 10.11 -0.68
CA ASP A 45 6.24 10.19 -2.13
C ASP A 45 6.21 8.80 -2.77
N VAL A 46 7.13 7.91 -2.39
CA VAL A 46 7.13 6.52 -2.87
C VAL A 46 5.86 5.79 -2.44
N ALA A 47 5.39 5.98 -1.21
CA ALA A 47 4.16 5.39 -0.71
C ALA A 47 2.94 5.83 -1.50
N ALA A 48 2.83 7.13 -1.80
CA ALA A 48 1.75 7.68 -2.61
C ALA A 48 1.76 7.08 -4.03
N ASP A 49 2.93 7.09 -4.69
CA ASP A 49 3.11 6.53 -6.04
C ASP A 49 2.76 5.04 -6.12
N GLU A 50 3.26 4.23 -5.18
CA GLU A 50 2.99 2.79 -5.13
C GLU A 50 1.53 2.49 -4.81
N THR A 51 0.90 3.29 -3.94
CA THR A 51 -0.53 3.19 -3.66
C THR A 51 -1.35 3.45 -4.91
N GLN A 52 -1.01 4.50 -5.68
CA GLN A 52 -1.68 4.81 -6.95
C GLN A 52 -1.49 3.70 -7.99
N ARG A 53 -0.27 3.15 -8.13
CA ARG A 53 0.01 2.02 -9.02
C ARG A 53 -0.84 0.80 -8.66
N MET A 54 -0.84 0.42 -7.38
CA MET A 54 -1.64 -0.71 -6.88
C MET A 54 -3.14 -0.49 -7.13
N VAL A 55 -3.67 0.68 -6.80
CA VAL A 55 -5.08 1.03 -7.03
C VAL A 55 -5.42 0.95 -8.52
N GLY A 56 -4.55 1.43 -9.40
CA GLY A 56 -4.74 1.37 -10.85
C GLY A 56 -4.88 -0.06 -11.39
N LEU A 57 -4.29 -1.04 -10.71
CA LEU A 57 -4.47 -2.47 -11.03
C LEU A 57 -5.77 -3.04 -10.45
N CYS A 58 -6.18 -2.59 -9.27
CA CYS A 58 -7.31 -3.15 -8.53
C CYS A 58 -8.66 -2.59 -9.00
N LEU A 59 -8.73 -1.30 -9.31
CA LEU A 59 -9.99 -0.62 -9.61
C LEU A 59 -10.71 -1.18 -10.85
N PRO A 60 -10.03 -1.46 -11.98
CA PRO A 60 -10.69 -2.09 -13.14
C PRO A 60 -11.22 -3.48 -12.82
N LEU A 61 -10.53 -4.24 -11.95
CA LEU A 61 -10.97 -5.57 -11.54
C LEU A 61 -12.17 -5.52 -10.60
N LEU A 62 -12.23 -4.52 -9.72
CA LEU A 62 -13.38 -4.29 -8.86
C LEU A 62 -14.65 -4.07 -9.68
N GLU A 63 -14.55 -3.32 -10.78
CA GLU A 63 -15.68 -3.05 -11.67
C GLU A 63 -16.03 -4.25 -12.57
N ALA A 64 -15.02 -4.94 -13.12
CA ALA A 64 -15.22 -5.99 -14.13
C ALA A 64 -15.51 -7.37 -13.54
N SER A 65 -14.89 -7.71 -12.41
CA SER A 65 -14.87 -9.06 -11.87
C SER A 65 -15.37 -9.15 -10.42
N GLY A 66 -15.19 -8.07 -9.64
CA GLY A 66 -15.70 -7.97 -8.28
C GLY A 66 -14.60 -7.83 -7.22
N THR A 67 -15.03 -7.80 -5.96
CA THR A 67 -14.16 -7.48 -4.82
C THR A 67 -13.07 -8.54 -4.59
N LEU A 68 -13.38 -9.83 -4.75
CA LEU A 68 -12.42 -10.90 -4.49
C LEU A 68 -11.23 -10.83 -5.46
N GLU A 69 -11.49 -10.63 -6.75
CA GLU A 69 -10.45 -10.50 -7.78
C GLU A 69 -9.59 -9.25 -7.56
N ALA A 70 -10.20 -8.15 -7.11
CA ALA A 70 -9.46 -6.95 -6.71
C ALA A 70 -8.56 -7.22 -5.49
N CYS A 71 -9.05 -7.92 -4.46
CA CYS A 71 -8.25 -8.34 -3.31
C CYS A 71 -7.09 -9.27 -3.73
N GLN A 72 -7.34 -10.22 -4.64
CA GLN A 72 -6.29 -11.10 -5.15
C GLN A 72 -5.22 -10.34 -5.94
N ALA A 73 -5.61 -9.36 -6.76
CA ALA A 73 -4.66 -8.50 -7.46
C ALA A 73 -3.83 -7.64 -6.51
N GLN A 74 -4.47 -7.05 -5.48
CA GLN A 74 -3.79 -6.31 -4.43
C GLN A 74 -2.75 -7.18 -3.72
N CYS A 75 -3.15 -8.33 -3.18
CA CYS A 75 -2.24 -9.21 -2.44
C CYS A 75 -1.10 -9.72 -3.34
N ARG A 76 -1.37 -10.05 -4.60
CA ARG A 76 -0.34 -10.47 -5.56
C ARG A 76 0.68 -9.36 -5.86
N TYR A 77 0.21 -8.13 -6.05
CA TYR A 77 1.08 -6.97 -6.28
C TYR A 77 1.99 -6.73 -5.07
N ILE A 78 1.40 -6.74 -3.88
CA ILE A 78 2.12 -6.55 -2.62
C ILE A 78 3.14 -7.67 -2.40
N ASP A 79 2.78 -8.94 -2.67
CA ASP A 79 3.71 -10.06 -2.49
C ASP A 79 4.90 -9.99 -3.46
N THR A 80 4.63 -9.59 -4.71
CA THR A 80 5.68 -9.38 -5.73
C THR A 80 6.67 -8.28 -5.31
N HIS A 81 6.19 -7.30 -4.54
CA HIS A 81 6.97 -6.17 -4.04
C HIS A 81 7.08 -6.21 -2.50
N ARG A 82 7.15 -7.41 -1.90
CA ARG A 82 6.99 -7.61 -0.46
C ARG A 82 7.95 -6.78 0.38
N SER A 83 9.22 -6.75 0.00
CA SER A 83 10.26 -5.98 0.71
C SER A 83 9.91 -4.49 0.77
N LEU A 84 9.46 -3.92 -0.35
CA LEU A 84 9.03 -2.53 -0.45
C LEU A 84 7.80 -2.28 0.43
N TRP A 85 6.75 -3.08 0.30
CA TRP A 85 5.51 -2.88 1.06
C TRP A 85 5.67 -3.13 2.56
N THR A 86 6.49 -4.10 2.97
CA THR A 86 6.89 -4.26 4.37
C THR A 86 7.51 -2.96 4.85
N ALA A 87 8.47 -2.43 4.10
CA ALA A 87 9.20 -1.25 4.51
C ALA A 87 8.30 0.01 4.54
N LEU A 88 7.34 0.16 3.63
CA LEU A 88 6.40 1.29 3.63
C LEU A 88 5.38 1.19 4.77
N LEU A 89 4.79 0.02 5.00
CA LEU A 89 3.74 -0.18 6.02
C LEU A 89 4.29 -0.33 7.44
N THR A 90 5.54 -0.75 7.62
CA THR A 90 6.15 -0.89 8.95
C THR A 90 7.26 0.12 9.22
N GLY A 91 7.71 0.88 8.23
CA GLY A 91 8.84 1.83 8.32
C GLY A 91 8.44 3.31 8.31
N GLY A 92 7.19 3.63 8.66
CA GLY A 92 6.74 5.00 8.94
C GLY A 92 5.78 5.62 7.91
N ALA A 93 5.62 5.04 6.71
CA ALA A 93 4.78 5.60 5.65
C ALA A 93 3.32 5.08 5.65
N ALA A 94 2.94 4.25 6.62
CA ALA A 94 1.59 3.68 6.72
C ALA A 94 0.49 4.76 6.80
N ALA A 95 0.77 5.88 7.47
CA ALA A 95 -0.16 7.01 7.56
C ALA A 95 -0.41 7.65 6.18
N THR A 96 0.64 7.75 5.35
CA THR A 96 0.57 8.27 3.98
C THR A 96 -0.21 7.33 3.07
N ILE A 97 0.06 6.02 3.14
CA ILE A 97 -0.73 5.00 2.44
C ILE A 97 -2.21 5.09 2.83
N LYS A 98 -2.50 5.21 4.14
CA LYS A 98 -3.87 5.37 4.63
C LYS A 98 -4.55 6.62 4.09
N ALA A 99 -3.87 7.76 4.13
CA ALA A 99 -4.40 9.02 3.62
C ALA A 99 -4.72 8.93 2.12
N GLU A 100 -3.83 8.33 1.34
CA GLU A 100 -3.99 8.19 -0.10
C GLU A 100 -5.13 7.22 -0.47
N LEU A 101 -5.21 6.07 0.20
CA LEU A 101 -6.32 5.14 0.02
C LEU A 101 -7.67 5.77 0.40
N LEU A 102 -7.74 6.52 1.51
CA LEU A 102 -8.97 7.23 1.89
C LEU A 102 -9.38 8.28 0.85
N ARG A 103 -8.41 9.04 0.32
CA ARG A 103 -8.65 10.03 -0.73
C ARG A 103 -9.26 9.36 -1.97
N ILE A 104 -8.60 8.33 -2.47
CA ILE A 104 -9.03 7.56 -3.64
C ILE A 104 -10.41 6.92 -3.40
N SER A 105 -10.62 6.23 -2.27
CA SER A 105 -11.90 5.58 -1.97
C SER A 105 -13.06 6.57 -1.90
N ARG A 106 -12.83 7.79 -1.39
CA ARG A 106 -13.84 8.85 -1.39
C ARG A 106 -14.15 9.36 -2.78
N GLU A 107 -13.13 9.53 -3.64
CA GLU A 107 -13.32 9.93 -5.04
C GLU A 107 -14.14 8.89 -5.82
N VAL A 108 -13.80 7.60 -5.68
CA VAL A 108 -14.55 6.50 -6.29
C VAL A 108 -15.98 6.46 -5.75
N ALA A 109 -16.17 6.61 -4.44
CA ALA A 109 -17.49 6.59 -3.81
C ALA A 109 -18.35 7.81 -4.16
N ALA A 110 -17.74 8.94 -4.56
CA ALA A 110 -18.46 10.11 -5.04
C ALA A 110 -19.01 9.90 -6.47
N GLN A 111 -18.33 9.07 -7.27
CA GLN A 111 -18.70 8.76 -8.65
C GLN A 111 -19.70 7.60 -8.75
N THR A 112 -19.77 6.74 -7.73
CA THR A 112 -20.71 5.61 -7.68
C THR A 112 -21.99 5.94 -6.92
N HIS A 113 -23.11 5.45 -7.45
CA HIS A 113 -24.36 5.42 -6.69
C HIS A 113 -24.23 4.35 -5.60
N GLY A 114 -23.78 4.78 -4.42
CA GLY A 114 -23.45 3.86 -3.33
C GLY A 114 -24.59 2.90 -2.96
N ASP A 115 -24.18 1.76 -2.44
CA ASP A 115 -25.09 0.68 -2.10
C ASP A 115 -26.03 1.11 -0.96
N LYS A 116 -27.33 1.14 -1.26
CA LYS A 116 -28.38 1.46 -0.29
C LYS A 116 -28.56 0.37 0.76
N SER A 117 -27.96 -0.80 0.57
CA SER A 117 -28.01 -1.92 1.52
C SER A 117 -27.08 -1.71 2.73
N CYS A 118 -26.05 -0.87 2.59
CA CYS A 118 -25.09 -0.62 3.67
C CYS A 118 -25.76 0.15 4.81
N ARG A 119 -25.77 -0.46 6.00
CA ARG A 119 -26.38 0.12 7.20
C ARG A 119 -25.56 1.24 7.84
N LEU A 120 -24.30 1.38 7.43
CA LEU A 120 -23.37 2.36 7.99
C LEU A 120 -23.30 3.63 7.13
N PRO A 121 -23.02 4.80 7.73
CA PRO A 121 -22.70 6.01 6.98
C PRO A 121 -21.53 5.75 6.02
N ARG A 122 -21.66 6.22 4.76
CA ARG A 122 -20.68 5.96 3.70
C ARG A 122 -19.23 6.25 4.09
N ASP A 123 -18.96 7.40 4.71
CA ASP A 123 -17.60 7.77 5.11
C ASP A 123 -17.04 6.85 6.20
N LEU A 124 -17.88 6.39 7.13
CA LEU A 124 -17.47 5.43 8.15
C LEU A 124 -17.12 4.06 7.53
N SER A 125 -17.92 3.59 6.56
CA SER A 125 -17.62 2.35 5.84
C SER A 125 -16.27 2.43 5.14
N ILE A 126 -15.98 3.55 4.45
CA ILE A 126 -14.68 3.78 3.79
C ILE A 126 -13.53 3.74 4.81
N ILE A 127 -13.68 4.44 5.94
CA ILE A 127 -12.66 4.47 6.99
C ILE A 127 -12.37 3.08 7.55
N LEU A 128 -13.41 2.29 7.82
CA LEU A 128 -13.28 0.93 8.34
C LEU A 128 -12.64 0.00 7.31
N THR A 129 -13.11 0.02 6.05
CA THR A 129 -12.52 -0.77 4.96
C THR A 129 -11.04 -0.50 4.80
N VAL A 130 -10.64 0.78 4.69
CA VAL A 130 -9.22 1.15 4.52
C VAL A 130 -8.40 0.79 5.76
N THR A 131 -8.93 1.03 6.97
CA THR A 131 -8.19 0.72 8.20
C THR A 131 -7.97 -0.77 8.33
N THR A 132 -9.01 -1.59 8.18
CA THR A 132 -8.86 -3.04 8.32
C THR A 132 -7.95 -3.62 7.25
N MET A 133 -8.03 -3.13 6.01
CA MET A 133 -7.13 -3.53 4.94
C MET A 133 -5.66 -3.27 5.31
N ILE A 134 -5.34 -2.08 5.82
CA ILE A 134 -3.97 -1.74 6.24
C ILE A 134 -3.49 -2.61 7.39
N GLU A 135 -4.33 -2.83 8.40
CA GLU A 135 -3.96 -3.67 9.56
C GLU A 135 -3.72 -5.12 9.14
N THR A 136 -4.59 -5.69 8.31
CA THR A 136 -4.44 -7.06 7.79
C THR A 136 -3.19 -7.21 6.93
N LEU A 137 -2.91 -6.26 6.04
CA LEU A 137 -1.70 -6.28 5.21
C LEU A 137 -0.44 -6.11 6.05
N SER A 138 -0.44 -5.20 7.03
CA SER A 138 0.69 -4.98 7.94
C SER A 138 0.98 -6.22 8.77
N TRP A 139 -0.06 -6.89 9.28
CA TRP A 139 0.08 -8.18 9.97
C TRP A 139 0.67 -9.24 9.04
N TRP A 140 0.17 -9.36 7.81
CA TRP A 140 0.64 -10.35 6.85
C TRP A 140 2.11 -10.16 6.49
N LEU A 141 2.54 -8.92 6.27
CA LEU A 141 3.92 -8.58 5.90
C LEU A 141 4.94 -8.84 7.01
N GLN A 142 4.49 -8.99 8.25
CA GLN A 142 5.33 -9.40 9.39
C GLN A 142 5.46 -10.92 9.54
N GLN A 143 4.66 -11.72 8.82
CA GLN A 143 4.77 -13.18 8.83
C GLN A 143 5.99 -13.63 8.02
N GLN A 144 6.66 -14.72 8.45
CA GLN A 144 7.87 -15.26 7.81
C GLN A 144 7.60 -16.00 6.47
N GLY A 145 6.57 -15.58 5.71
CA GLY A 145 6.17 -16.20 4.44
C GLY A 145 5.21 -17.37 4.59
N ASP A 146 4.75 -17.68 5.79
CA ASP A 146 3.89 -18.84 6.07
C ASP A 146 2.45 -18.70 5.53
N VAL A 147 2.03 -17.47 5.22
CA VAL A 147 0.66 -17.18 4.78
C VAL A 147 0.65 -16.78 3.31
N PRO A 148 0.07 -17.59 2.42
CA PRO A 148 -0.06 -17.29 0.99
C PRO A 148 -0.87 -16.01 0.72
N ALA A 149 -0.49 -15.27 -0.32
CA ALA A 149 -1.23 -14.06 -0.75
C ALA A 149 -2.71 -14.34 -1.08
N THR A 150 -3.03 -15.54 -1.56
CA THR A 150 -4.41 -15.97 -1.85
C THR A 150 -5.26 -16.02 -0.59
N ASP A 151 -4.72 -16.54 0.50
CA ASP A 151 -5.46 -16.71 1.76
C ASP A 151 -5.73 -15.34 2.39
N VAL A 152 -4.78 -14.42 2.30
CA VAL A 152 -4.95 -13.04 2.76
C VAL A 152 -6.01 -12.30 1.95
N ALA A 153 -6.08 -12.53 0.63
CA ALA A 153 -7.12 -11.95 -0.20
C ALA A 153 -8.52 -12.44 0.23
N GLU A 154 -8.67 -13.72 0.57
CA GLU A 154 -9.92 -14.29 1.10
C GLU A 154 -10.29 -13.68 2.46
N TYR A 155 -9.31 -13.46 3.35
CA TYR A 155 -9.54 -12.78 4.63
C TYR A 155 -10.03 -11.35 4.41
N LEU A 156 -9.36 -10.59 3.54
CA LEU A 156 -9.75 -9.21 3.21
C LEU A 156 -11.16 -9.16 2.60
N TYR A 157 -11.45 -10.05 1.65
CA TYR A 157 -12.77 -10.16 1.05
C TYR A 157 -13.84 -10.41 2.13
N THR A 158 -13.63 -11.42 2.97
CA THR A 158 -14.58 -11.79 4.06
C THR A 158 -14.84 -10.62 5.02
N ILE A 159 -13.82 -9.81 5.32
CA ILE A 159 -13.98 -8.68 6.26
C ILE A 159 -14.67 -7.48 5.60
N ILE A 160 -14.39 -7.22 4.33
CA ILE A 160 -14.87 -6.03 3.61
C ILE A 160 -16.29 -6.25 3.04
N THR A 161 -16.66 -7.50 2.72
CA THR A 161 -17.99 -7.88 2.27
C THR A 161 -18.64 -8.87 3.26
N PRO A 162 -19.15 -8.37 4.40
CA PRO A 162 -19.81 -9.20 5.42
C PRO A 162 -21.19 -9.71 4.99
#